data_AF-A0A0A0MQK1-F1
#
_entry.id   AF-A0A0A0MQK1-F1
#
_cell.length_a   1.000
_cell.length_b   1.000
_cell.length_c   1.000
_cell.angle_alpha   90.00
_cell.angle_beta   90.00
_cell.angle_gamma   90.00
#
_symmetry.space_group_name_H-M   'P 1'
#
loop_
_entity.id
_entity.type
_entity.pdbx_description
1 polymer ?
#
loop_
_entity_poly.entity_id
_entity_poly.type
_entity_poly.pdbx_seq_one_letter_code
_entity_poly.pdbx_strand_id
1 'polypeptide(L)'
;MSRLLGGTLERVCKAVLLLCLLHFLVAVILYFDVYAQHLAFFSRFSTRSPAHALYPAASSSTNCSRPNATAASSGLPEVPSARPGPTAPVIPPCPDVPPGLVGRVVIEFTSPMPLERVQRENPGVLLGGRYSPPDCTPAQTVAVIIPFRHREHHLRYWLHYLHPMLRRQRLRYGVYVINQHGEETFNRAKLLNVGF
;
A
#
# COMPACT_ATOMS: atom_id res chain seq x y z
N MET A 1 -43.95 -63.80 1.19
CA MET A 1 -42.61 -63.20 1.42
C MET A 1 -42.38 -61.88 0.67
N SER A 2 -43.10 -61.60 -0.42
CA SER A 2 -42.94 -60.39 -1.25
C SER A 2 -43.48 -59.07 -0.65
N ARG A 3 -44.47 -59.10 0.26
CA ARG A 3 -45.02 -57.87 0.89
C ARG A 3 -44.14 -57.27 1.99
N LEU A 4 -43.33 -58.07 2.69
CA LEU A 4 -42.36 -57.57 3.68
C LEU A 4 -41.17 -56.86 3.02
N LEU A 5 -40.75 -57.30 1.83
CA LEU A 5 -39.62 -56.72 1.11
C LEU A 5 -39.93 -55.29 0.64
N GLY A 6 -41.18 -55.04 0.19
CA GLY A 6 -41.63 -53.73 -0.27
C GLY A 6 -41.68 -52.67 0.85
N GLY A 7 -42.16 -53.04 2.04
CA GLY A 7 -42.22 -52.11 3.18
C GLY A 7 -40.84 -51.73 3.73
N THR A 8 -39.89 -52.67 3.73
CA THR A 8 -38.50 -52.38 4.11
C THR A 8 -37.83 -51.47 3.08
N LEU A 9 -38.04 -51.71 1.78
CA LEU A 9 -37.50 -50.88 0.71
C LEU A 9 -38.04 -49.44 0.78
N GLU A 10 -39.32 -49.26 1.08
CA GLU A 10 -39.93 -47.94 1.24
C GLU A 10 -39.30 -47.16 2.42
N ARG A 11 -39.08 -47.83 3.56
CA ARG A 11 -38.44 -47.22 4.73
C ARG A 11 -36.99 -46.82 4.45
N VAL A 12 -36.24 -47.67 3.76
CA VAL A 12 -34.86 -47.38 3.35
C VAL A 12 -34.83 -46.21 2.38
N CYS A 13 -35.72 -46.18 1.38
CA CYS A 13 -35.82 -45.09 0.42
C CYS A 13 -36.14 -43.75 1.11
N LYS A 14 -37.11 -43.73 2.02
CA LYS A 14 -37.44 -42.54 2.84
C LYS A 14 -36.25 -42.10 3.69
N ALA A 15 -35.52 -43.02 4.31
CA ALA A 15 -34.34 -42.71 5.10
C ALA A 15 -33.22 -42.08 4.25
N VAL A 16 -32.97 -42.62 3.06
CA VAL A 16 -31.97 -42.07 2.12
C VAL A 16 -32.38 -40.66 1.66
N LEU A 17 -33.65 -40.45 1.29
CA LEU A 17 -34.15 -39.14 0.90
C LEU A 17 -34.03 -38.10 2.03
N LEU A 18 -34.34 -38.49 3.27
CA LEU A 18 -34.17 -37.62 4.44
C LEU A 18 -32.69 -37.29 4.68
N LEU A 19 -31.79 -38.26 4.52
CA LEU A 19 -30.35 -38.02 4.65
C LEU A 19 -29.83 -37.07 3.56
N CYS A 20 -30.27 -37.25 2.31
CA CYS A 20 -29.93 -36.35 1.22
C CYS A 20 -30.46 -34.94 1.45
N LEU A 21 -31.71 -34.81 1.92
CA LEU A 21 -32.30 -33.52 2.26
C LEU A 21 -31.53 -32.83 3.39
N LEU A 22 -31.19 -33.57 4.45
CA LEU A 22 -30.40 -33.07 5.56
C LEU A 22 -29.02 -32.59 5.09
N HIS A 23 -28.35 -33.38 4.25
CA HIS A 23 -27.04 -33.02 3.70
C HIS A 23 -27.12 -31.76 2.82
N PHE A 24 -28.14 -31.66 1.97
CA PHE A 24 -28.37 -30.47 1.15
C PHE A 24 -28.66 -29.24 2.01
N LEU A 25 -29.48 -29.35 3.05
CA LEU A 25 -29.75 -28.27 3.98
C LEU A 25 -28.48 -27.81 4.71
N VAL A 26 -27.66 -28.75 5.20
CA VAL A 26 -26.37 -28.43 5.84
C VAL A 26 -25.44 -27.73 4.84
N ALA A 27 -25.31 -28.25 3.61
CA ALA A 27 -24.49 -27.62 2.57
C ALA A 27 -24.97 -26.20 2.22
N VAL A 28 -26.28 -26.00 2.14
CA VAL A 28 -26.90 -24.68 1.90
C VAL A 28 -26.66 -23.74 3.06
N ILE A 29 -26.80 -24.19 4.31
CA ILE A 29 -26.50 -23.40 5.51
C ILE A 29 -25.04 -22.99 5.53
N LEU A 30 -24.11 -23.92 5.27
CA LEU A 30 -22.67 -23.62 5.20
C LEU A 30 -22.34 -22.67 4.05
N TYR A 31 -22.98 -22.84 2.89
CA TYR A 31 -22.84 -21.92 1.76
C TYR A 31 -23.30 -20.51 2.12
N PHE A 32 -24.48 -20.38 2.73
CA PHE A 32 -25.01 -19.09 3.16
C PHE A 32 -24.21 -18.49 4.33
N ASP A 33 -23.67 -19.28 5.25
CA ASP A 33 -22.81 -18.77 6.33
C ASP A 33 -21.48 -18.25 5.78
N VAL A 34 -20.84 -18.98 4.86
CA VAL A 34 -19.64 -18.52 4.15
C VAL A 34 -19.94 -17.24 3.34
N TYR A 35 -21.09 -17.18 2.68
CA TYR A 35 -21.50 -15.98 1.92
C TYR A 35 -21.85 -14.80 2.84
N ALA A 36 -22.52 -15.06 3.96
CA ALA A 36 -22.89 -14.05 4.95
C ALA A 36 -21.67 -13.51 5.69
N GLN A 37 -20.65 -14.34 5.96
CA GLN A 37 -19.35 -13.86 6.45
C GLN A 37 -18.71 -12.90 5.44
N HIS A 38 -18.83 -13.18 4.14
CA HIS A 38 -18.34 -12.28 3.09
C HIS A 38 -19.12 -10.95 3.05
N LEU A 39 -20.45 -10.96 3.20
CA LEU A 39 -21.26 -9.74 3.25
C LEU A 39 -21.08 -8.94 4.56
N ALA A 40 -20.96 -9.62 5.71
CA ALA A 40 -20.73 -9.01 7.02
C ALA A 40 -19.33 -8.39 7.13
N PHE A 41 -18.34 -8.91 6.39
CA PHE A 41 -17.03 -8.28 6.25
C PHE A 41 -17.12 -6.90 5.58
N PHE A 42 -17.98 -6.75 4.57
CA PHE A 42 -18.21 -5.45 3.92
C PHE A 42 -19.01 -4.48 4.81
N SER A 43 -19.99 -4.95 5.59
CA SER A 43 -20.77 -4.07 6.48
C SER A 43 -20.01 -3.63 7.73
N ARG A 44 -19.06 -4.44 8.24
CA ARG A 44 -18.16 -4.05 9.34
C ARG A 44 -17.12 -3.00 8.94
N PHE A 45 -16.76 -2.90 7.66
CA PHE A 45 -15.83 -1.86 7.19
C PHE A 45 -16.47 -0.47 7.05
N SER A 46 -17.81 -0.40 6.97
CA SER A 46 -18.54 0.88 6.92
C SER A 46 -18.86 1.47 8.31
N THR A 47 -18.83 0.66 9.37
CA THR A 47 -19.37 1.04 10.70
C THR A 47 -18.38 0.96 11.87
N ARG A 48 -17.08 0.79 11.63
CA ARG A 48 -16.07 0.84 12.70
C ARG A 48 -15.01 1.90 12.42
N SER A 49 -15.37 3.15 12.72
CA SER A 49 -14.41 4.07 13.33
C SER A 49 -14.47 3.86 14.85
N PRO A 50 -13.53 3.15 15.48
CA PRO A 50 -13.25 3.36 16.88
C PRO A 50 -12.12 4.38 16.96
N ALA A 51 -12.50 5.66 17.10
CA ALA A 51 -11.67 6.58 17.84
C ALA A 51 -11.61 6.05 19.28
N HIS A 52 -10.42 5.68 19.78
CA HIS A 52 -10.00 5.56 21.18
C HIS A 52 -8.56 5.01 21.14
N ALA A 53 -7.49 5.78 21.29
CA ALA A 53 -7.10 6.61 22.45
C ALA A 53 -7.26 5.86 23.78
N LEU A 54 -6.13 5.34 24.30
CA LEU A 54 -5.91 5.14 25.73
C LEU A 54 -4.41 4.93 26.02
N TYR A 55 -3.79 5.95 26.61
CA TYR A 55 -2.96 5.89 27.82
C TYR A 55 -2.78 7.33 28.37
N PRO A 56 -2.56 7.52 29.68
CA PRO A 56 -3.35 8.43 30.50
C PRO A 56 -2.57 9.66 30.96
N ALA A 57 -3.34 10.56 31.58
CA ALA A 57 -3.02 11.91 32.01
C ALA A 57 -1.86 12.04 33.02
N ALA A 58 -1.18 13.19 32.94
CA ALA A 58 -0.81 13.97 34.12
C ALA A 58 -0.71 15.47 33.76
N SER A 59 -1.65 16.26 34.32
CA SER A 59 -1.55 17.66 34.76
C SER A 59 -0.90 18.69 33.80
N SER A 60 -1.50 19.84 33.47
CA SER A 60 -2.21 20.76 34.36
C SER A 60 -2.91 21.82 33.50
N SER A 61 -4.06 22.26 34.00
CA SER A 61 -4.79 23.51 33.70
C SER A 61 -3.87 24.68 33.24
N THR A 62 -4.27 25.60 32.36
CA THR A 62 -5.43 26.51 32.50
C THR A 62 -5.55 27.39 31.24
N ASN A 63 -6.79 27.75 30.90
CA ASN A 63 -7.25 28.98 30.22
C ASN A 63 -6.76 29.38 28.82
N CYS A 64 -7.67 29.17 27.86
CA CYS A 64 -7.86 30.08 26.73
C CYS A 64 -8.23 31.48 27.24
N SER A 65 -7.43 32.49 26.90
CA SER A 65 -7.86 33.88 26.89
C SER A 65 -7.14 34.60 25.76
N ARG A 66 -7.95 35.09 24.82
CA ARG A 66 -7.61 36.08 23.80
C ARG A 66 -6.95 37.30 24.49
N PRO A 67 -6.10 38.05 23.79
CA PRO A 67 -6.38 39.48 23.75
C PRO A 67 -6.24 40.11 22.36
N ASN A 68 -7.13 41.06 22.14
CA ASN A 68 -7.09 42.08 21.12
C ASN A 68 -6.40 43.34 21.71
N ALA A 69 -5.82 44.16 20.84
CA ALA A 69 -5.59 45.61 20.98
C ALA A 69 -4.46 46.15 21.91
N THR A 70 -3.43 46.67 21.25
CA THR A 70 -2.84 48.05 21.30
C THR A 70 -2.26 48.66 22.59
N ALA A 71 -1.03 49.19 22.42
CA ALA A 71 -0.27 50.19 23.21
C ALA A 71 0.35 49.72 24.55
N ALA A 72 1.56 50.11 24.98
CA ALA A 72 2.56 51.07 24.51
C ALA A 72 3.98 50.66 24.98
N SER A 73 4.97 51.29 24.33
CA SER A 73 6.42 51.35 24.56
C SER A 73 6.95 51.11 25.98
N SER A 74 7.99 50.28 26.08
CA SER A 74 9.12 50.40 27.02
C SER A 74 10.29 49.59 26.45
N GLY A 75 11.28 50.30 25.91
CA GLY A 75 12.42 49.72 25.21
C GLY A 75 13.40 48.96 26.11
N LEU A 76 14.15 48.06 25.48
CA LEU A 76 15.46 47.49 25.87
C LEU A 76 16.05 46.81 24.59
N PRO A 77 17.38 46.66 24.49
CA PRO A 77 18.16 47.14 23.36
C PRO A 77 18.25 46.18 22.17
N GLU A 78 18.41 46.80 21.00
CA GLU A 78 18.78 46.23 19.72
C GLU A 78 20.07 45.38 19.85
N VAL A 79 19.92 44.06 19.73
CA VAL A 79 21.07 43.15 19.61
C VAL A 79 21.60 43.27 18.17
N PRO A 80 22.91 43.56 17.97
CA PRO A 80 23.45 43.78 16.64
C PRO A 80 23.33 42.52 15.78
N SER A 81 22.84 42.73 14.57
CA SER A 81 22.87 41.82 13.42
C SER A 81 24.21 41.05 13.33
N ALA A 82 24.19 39.81 13.79
CA ALA A 82 25.28 38.87 13.61
C ALA A 82 25.09 38.14 12.27
N ARG A 83 26.02 38.42 11.36
CA ARG A 83 26.38 37.75 10.08
C ARG A 83 25.53 36.55 9.64
N PRO A 84 25.14 36.47 8.34
CA PRO A 84 24.68 35.21 7.79
C PRO A 84 25.80 34.18 7.93
N GLY A 85 25.54 33.11 8.68
CA GLY A 85 26.38 31.92 8.70
C GLY A 85 26.54 31.36 7.28
N PRO A 86 27.45 30.39 7.07
CA PRO A 86 27.75 29.85 5.75
C PRO A 86 26.44 29.42 5.07
N THR A 87 26.05 30.18 4.04
CA THR A 87 24.89 29.88 3.21
C THR A 87 25.04 28.45 2.72
N ALA A 88 24.17 27.56 3.18
CA ALA A 88 24.11 26.19 2.69
C ALA A 88 24.13 26.22 1.16
N PRO A 89 24.86 25.32 0.49
CA PRO A 89 24.89 25.28 -0.97
C PRO A 89 23.45 25.16 -1.49
N VAL A 90 22.99 26.19 -2.19
CA VAL A 90 21.64 26.21 -2.77
C VAL A 90 21.65 25.30 -3.98
N ILE A 91 21.07 24.10 -3.85
CA ILE A 91 20.96 23.13 -4.93
C ILE A 91 19.94 23.64 -5.96
N PRO A 92 20.29 23.78 -7.25
CA PRO A 92 19.38 24.30 -8.27
C PRO A 92 18.22 23.34 -8.55
N PRO A 93 17.08 23.82 -9.10
CA PRO A 93 16.03 22.94 -9.57
C PRO A 93 16.51 22.04 -10.72
N CYS A 94 15.95 20.84 -10.84
CA CYS A 94 16.22 19.97 -11.98
C CYS A 94 15.64 20.59 -13.28
N PRO A 95 16.30 20.39 -14.43
CA PRO A 95 15.79 20.90 -15.70
C PRO A 95 14.49 20.22 -16.10
N ASP A 96 13.58 20.96 -16.72
CA ASP A 96 12.28 20.45 -17.19
C ASP A 96 12.43 19.27 -18.17
N VAL A 97 13.48 19.30 -18.99
CA VAL A 97 13.88 18.19 -19.86
C VAL A 97 15.24 17.66 -19.38
N PRO A 98 15.27 16.53 -18.67
CA PRO A 98 16.52 15.94 -18.21
C PRO A 98 17.47 15.58 -19.36
N PRO A 99 18.76 15.95 -19.28
CA PRO A 99 19.73 15.67 -20.35
C PRO A 99 20.09 14.17 -20.48
N GLY A 100 19.79 13.37 -19.45
CA GLY A 100 20.11 11.96 -19.43
C GLY A 100 19.13 11.06 -20.18
N LEU A 101 18.09 11.60 -20.84
CA LEU A 101 17.08 10.81 -21.54
C LEU A 101 17.65 10.21 -22.83
N VAL A 102 17.46 8.90 -23.02
CA VAL A 102 18.00 8.13 -24.16
C VAL A 102 16.96 7.77 -25.22
N GLY A 103 15.69 8.13 -25.00
CA GLY A 103 14.59 7.76 -25.90
C GLY A 103 14.27 6.27 -25.84
N ARG A 104 14.24 5.61 -27.01
CA ARG A 104 13.83 4.20 -27.15
C ARG A 104 14.81 3.27 -26.43
N VAL A 105 14.28 2.38 -25.61
CA VAL A 105 15.04 1.32 -24.92
C VAL A 105 14.61 -0.03 -25.47
N VAL A 106 15.57 -0.91 -25.74
CA VAL A 106 15.30 -2.32 -26.12
C VAL A 106 15.02 -3.11 -24.85
N ILE A 107 13.92 -3.87 -24.85
CA ILE A 107 13.47 -4.67 -23.71
C ILE A 107 13.49 -6.14 -24.09
N GLU A 108 14.27 -6.92 -23.36
CA GLU A 108 14.45 -8.35 -23.54
C GLU A 108 14.20 -9.11 -22.23
N PHE A 109 13.69 -10.34 -22.36
CA PHE A 109 13.35 -11.24 -21.25
C PHE A 109 14.01 -12.63 -21.39
N THR A 110 15.13 -12.69 -22.12
CA THR A 110 15.79 -13.92 -22.55
C THR A 110 16.68 -14.56 -21.48
N SER A 111 17.18 -13.79 -20.51
CA SER A 111 18.11 -14.28 -19.49
C SER A 111 17.62 -13.99 -18.08
N PRO A 112 17.74 -14.92 -17.12
CA PRO A 112 17.28 -14.71 -15.75
C PRO A 112 17.81 -13.39 -15.17
N MET A 113 16.92 -12.63 -14.53
CA MET A 113 17.26 -11.34 -13.92
C MET A 113 17.37 -11.49 -12.40
N PRO A 114 18.58 -11.70 -11.82
CA PRO A 114 18.78 -11.74 -10.38
C PRO A 114 18.72 -10.34 -9.76
N LEU A 115 18.19 -10.22 -8.53
CA LEU A 115 18.00 -8.93 -7.87
C LEU A 115 19.35 -8.25 -7.55
N GLU A 116 20.38 -9.05 -7.30
CA GLU A 116 21.74 -8.63 -7.01
C GLU A 116 22.35 -7.86 -8.20
N ARG A 117 22.02 -8.29 -9.43
CA ARG A 117 22.41 -7.56 -10.65
C ARG A 117 21.72 -6.20 -10.72
N VAL A 118 20.42 -6.16 -10.43
CA VAL A 118 19.63 -4.90 -10.42
C VAL A 118 20.20 -3.91 -9.42
N GLN A 119 20.55 -4.36 -8.21
CA GLN A 119 21.15 -3.52 -7.17
C GLN A 119 22.53 -3.01 -7.59
N ARG A 120 23.40 -3.89 -8.11
CA ARG A 120 24.75 -3.52 -8.57
C ARG A 120 24.72 -2.49 -9.71
N GLU A 121 23.76 -2.60 -10.62
CA GLU A 121 23.58 -1.66 -11.74
C GLU A 121 22.95 -0.32 -11.29
N ASN A 122 22.41 -0.27 -10.07
CA ASN A 122 21.72 0.91 -9.54
C ASN A 122 22.23 1.34 -8.15
N PRO A 123 23.54 1.69 -8.01
CA PRO A 123 24.14 2.02 -6.71
C PRO A 123 23.57 3.29 -6.06
N GLY A 124 22.93 4.16 -6.84
CA GLY A 124 22.28 5.36 -6.30
C GLY A 124 20.90 5.10 -5.68
N VAL A 125 20.33 3.90 -5.84
CA VAL A 125 19.04 3.55 -5.25
C VAL A 125 19.27 3.10 -3.81
N LEU A 126 18.65 3.82 -2.88
CA LEU A 126 18.71 3.58 -1.45
C LEU A 126 17.80 2.40 -1.05
N LEU A 127 18.00 1.93 0.19
CA LEU A 127 17.15 0.92 0.81
C LEU A 127 15.65 1.27 0.67
N GLY A 128 14.85 0.25 0.37
CA GLY A 128 13.42 0.42 0.08
C GLY A 128 13.11 0.93 -1.33
N GLY A 129 14.07 0.90 -2.26
CA GLY A 129 13.84 1.26 -3.66
C GLY A 129 13.64 2.76 -3.87
N ARG A 130 14.27 3.58 -3.02
CA ARG A 130 14.12 5.05 -3.02
C ARG A 130 15.29 5.72 -3.75
N TYR A 131 15.01 6.80 -4.46
CA TYR A 131 16.02 7.60 -5.13
C TYR A 131 15.65 9.08 -5.12
N SER A 132 16.66 9.94 -5.03
CA SER A 132 16.56 11.38 -5.26
C SER A 132 17.84 11.83 -5.96
N PRO A 133 17.77 12.68 -7.00
CA PRO A 133 18.97 13.25 -7.60
C PRO A 133 19.75 14.06 -6.55
N PRO A 134 21.08 13.89 -6.43
CA PRO A 134 21.90 14.60 -5.44
C PRO A 134 22.32 16.00 -5.87
N ASP A 135 22.28 16.28 -7.18
CA ASP A 135 22.82 17.49 -7.81
C ASP A 135 21.75 18.50 -8.21
N CYS A 136 20.46 18.16 -8.08
CA CYS A 136 19.36 19.08 -8.35
C CYS A 136 18.13 18.78 -7.48
N THR A 137 17.27 19.78 -7.30
CA THR A 137 15.99 19.65 -6.59
C THR A 137 14.90 19.22 -7.58
N PRO A 138 14.32 18.01 -7.42
CA PRO A 138 13.35 17.47 -8.38
C PRO A 138 11.98 18.14 -8.23
N ALA A 139 11.34 18.45 -9.37
CA ALA A 139 9.99 19.03 -9.39
C ALA A 139 8.90 18.04 -8.95
N GLN A 140 9.16 16.74 -9.10
CA GLN A 140 8.18 15.68 -8.84
C GLN A 140 8.67 14.72 -7.75
N THR A 141 7.76 14.40 -6.83
CA THR A 141 7.92 13.32 -5.85
C THR A 141 6.89 12.24 -6.18
N VAL A 142 7.36 11.02 -6.50
CA VAL A 142 6.54 9.97 -7.09
C VAL A 142 6.57 8.69 -6.25
N ALA A 143 5.40 8.17 -5.89
CA ALA A 143 5.25 6.82 -5.37
C ALA A 143 4.84 5.88 -6.51
N VAL A 144 5.66 4.88 -6.82
CA VAL A 144 5.35 3.86 -7.83
C VAL A 144 4.75 2.64 -7.13
N ILE A 145 3.43 2.50 -7.23
CA ILE A 145 2.68 1.44 -6.54
C ILE A 145 2.46 0.26 -7.48
N ILE A 146 2.95 -0.92 -7.09
CA ILE A 146 2.86 -2.16 -7.86
C ILE A 146 1.98 -3.15 -7.10
N PRO A 147 0.72 -3.38 -7.54
CA PRO A 147 -0.10 -4.44 -6.98
C PRO A 147 0.49 -5.79 -7.38
N PHE A 148 0.74 -6.67 -6.41
CA PHE A 148 1.61 -7.82 -6.60
C PHE A 148 1.04 -9.08 -5.93
N ARG A 149 1.24 -10.24 -6.59
CA ARG A 149 1.09 -11.58 -6.02
C ARG A 149 1.82 -12.58 -6.92
N HIS A 150 2.69 -13.42 -6.35
CA HIS A 150 3.35 -14.56 -7.02
C HIS A 150 3.99 -14.25 -8.39
N ARG A 151 4.58 -13.06 -8.56
CA ARG A 151 5.13 -12.58 -9.85
C ARG A 151 6.57 -12.09 -9.75
N GLU A 152 7.38 -12.72 -8.89
CA GLU A 152 8.75 -12.24 -8.61
C GLU A 152 9.61 -12.14 -9.86
N HIS A 153 9.49 -13.10 -10.77
CA HIS A 153 10.20 -13.08 -12.05
C HIS A 153 9.92 -11.79 -12.83
N HIS A 154 8.65 -11.40 -12.96
CA HIS A 154 8.27 -10.17 -13.65
C HIS A 154 8.74 -8.92 -12.89
N LEU A 155 8.68 -8.94 -11.56
CA LEU A 155 9.13 -7.82 -10.73
C LEU A 155 10.63 -7.55 -10.92
N ARG A 156 11.46 -8.60 -10.99
CA ARG A 156 12.91 -8.43 -11.19
C ARG A 156 13.23 -7.73 -12.51
N TYR A 157 12.55 -8.10 -13.60
CA TYR A 157 12.68 -7.38 -14.87
C TYR A 157 12.14 -5.95 -14.81
N TRP A 158 10.98 -5.76 -14.16
CA TRP A 158 10.40 -4.43 -13.99
C TRP A 158 11.40 -3.50 -13.30
N LEU A 159 12.02 -3.95 -12.20
CA LEU A 159 13.03 -3.17 -11.47
C LEU A 159 14.28 -2.90 -12.31
N HIS A 160 14.77 -3.89 -13.06
CA HIS A 160 15.93 -3.76 -13.95
C HIS A 160 15.75 -2.62 -14.97
N TYR A 161 14.59 -2.55 -15.62
CA TYR A 161 14.33 -1.54 -16.65
C TYR A 161 13.90 -0.19 -16.07
N LEU A 162 13.08 -0.17 -15.01
CA LEU A 162 12.47 1.07 -14.52
C LEU A 162 13.41 1.89 -13.64
N HIS A 163 14.28 1.28 -12.82
CA HIS A 163 15.18 2.07 -11.97
C HIS A 163 16.08 3.02 -12.79
N PRO A 164 16.76 2.57 -13.86
CA PRO A 164 17.54 3.48 -14.71
C PRO A 164 16.68 4.53 -15.41
N MET A 165 15.47 4.16 -15.86
CA MET A 165 14.56 5.07 -16.54
C MET A 165 14.09 6.21 -15.63
N LEU A 166 13.60 5.88 -14.42
CA LEU A 166 13.13 6.85 -13.43
C LEU A 166 14.26 7.77 -12.93
N ARG A 167 15.48 7.26 -12.81
CA ARG A 167 16.67 8.06 -12.46
C ARG A 167 17.02 9.08 -13.55
N ARG A 168 17.00 8.68 -14.83
CA ARG A 168 17.25 9.58 -15.97
C ARG A 168 16.22 10.70 -16.06
N GLN A 169 14.99 10.46 -15.60
CA GLN A 169 13.93 11.46 -15.52
C GLN A 169 14.10 12.47 -14.35
N ARG A 170 15.16 12.36 -13.53
CA ARG A 170 15.44 13.26 -12.40
C ARG A 170 14.30 13.36 -11.38
N LEU A 171 13.61 12.25 -11.13
CA LEU A 171 12.52 12.17 -10.15
C LEU A 171 13.06 11.90 -8.74
N ARG A 172 12.38 12.43 -7.71
CA ARG A 172 12.41 11.82 -6.37
C ARG A 172 11.35 10.73 -6.36
N TYR A 173 11.74 9.46 -6.21
CA TYR A 173 10.77 8.36 -6.24
C TYR A 173 11.02 7.30 -5.17
N GLY A 174 9.97 6.54 -4.89
CA GLY A 174 10.02 5.27 -4.15
C GLY A 174 9.16 4.22 -4.82
N VAL A 175 9.61 2.96 -4.78
CA VAL A 175 8.88 1.81 -5.34
C VAL A 175 8.22 1.03 -4.21
N TYR A 176 6.91 0.82 -4.31
CA TYR A 176 6.09 0.15 -3.31
C TYR A 176 5.41 -1.07 -3.93
N VAL A 177 5.83 -2.27 -3.51
CA VAL A 177 5.25 -3.54 -3.97
C VAL A 177 4.19 -3.97 -2.95
N ILE A 178 2.92 -3.85 -3.33
CA ILE A 178 1.80 -4.17 -2.43
C ILE A 178 1.38 -5.62 -2.69
N ASN A 179 1.88 -6.52 -1.85
CA ASN A 179 1.64 -7.95 -1.97
C ASN A 179 0.29 -8.35 -1.37
N GLN A 180 -0.58 -8.98 -2.16
CA GLN A 180 -1.78 -9.64 -1.64
C GLN A 180 -1.43 -11.04 -1.14
N HIS A 181 -1.63 -11.27 0.15
CA HIS A 181 -1.45 -12.59 0.75
C HIS A 181 -2.64 -13.52 0.45
N GLY A 182 -2.38 -14.82 0.39
CA GLY A 182 -3.40 -15.85 0.16
C GLY A 182 -3.80 -16.06 -1.31
N GLU A 183 -4.63 -17.08 -1.52
CA GLU A 183 -5.06 -17.57 -2.84
C GLU A 183 -6.47 -17.11 -3.25
N GLU A 184 -7.05 -16.18 -2.49
CA GLU A 184 -8.33 -15.55 -2.79
C GLU A 184 -8.30 -14.74 -4.10
N THR A 185 -9.44 -14.19 -4.52
CA THR A 185 -9.49 -13.37 -5.74
C THR A 185 -8.57 -12.15 -5.66
N PHE A 186 -7.75 -11.94 -6.69
CA PHE A 186 -6.83 -10.80 -6.75
C PHE A 186 -7.61 -9.48 -6.89
N ASN A 187 -7.45 -8.56 -5.94
CA ASN A 187 -8.14 -7.27 -5.94
C ASN A 187 -7.16 -6.13 -6.25
N ARG A 188 -6.91 -5.91 -7.54
CA ARG A 188 -5.98 -4.89 -8.03
C ARG A 188 -6.30 -3.49 -7.51
N ALA A 189 -7.57 -3.08 -7.54
CA ALA A 189 -7.98 -1.73 -7.14
C ALA A 189 -7.75 -1.50 -5.63
N LYS A 190 -8.07 -2.48 -4.80
CA LYS A 190 -7.82 -2.41 -3.35
C LYS A 190 -6.32 -2.28 -3.05
N LEU A 191 -5.46 -3.03 -3.72
CA LEU A 191 -4.01 -2.96 -3.52
C LEU A 191 -3.43 -1.59 -3.94
N LEU A 192 -3.97 -0.99 -5.01
CA LEU A 192 -3.59 0.38 -5.39
C LEU A 192 -3.98 1.39 -4.31
N ASN A 193 -5.20 1.26 -3.76
CA ASN A 193 -5.65 2.13 -2.65
C ASN A 193 -4.84 1.94 -1.36
N VAL A 194 -4.36 0.73 -1.08
CA VAL A 194 -3.48 0.46 0.08
C VAL A 194 -2.12 1.13 -0.07
N GLY A 195 -1.62 1.25 -1.31
CA GLY A 195 -0.33 1.88 -1.57
C GLY A 195 -0.39 3.42 -1.67
N PHE A 196 -1.58 4.00 -1.82
CA PHE A 196 -1.80 5.45 -1.93
C PHE A 196 -1.97 6.08 -0.54
#